data_AF-A0A6M0C998-F1
#
_entry.id   AF-A0A6M0C998-F1
#
_cell.length_a   1.000
_cell.length_b   1.000
_cell.length_c   1.000
_cell.angle_alpha   90.00
_cell.angle_beta   90.00
_cell.angle_gamma   90.00
#
_symmetry.space_group_name_H-M   'P 1'
#
loop_
_entity.id
_entity.type
_entity.pdbx_description
1 polymer ?
#
loop_
_entity_poly.entity_id
_entity_poly.type
_entity_poly.pdbx_seq_one_letter_code
_entity_poly.pdbx_strand_id
1 'polypeptide(L)'
;MTTVVTDIKTETVTQCIASFENRFGKPHLYLAYHAALPLAVTPDLLYCLWANFQQDCDGDSLSIPWVAVANILLSSLFKEVGYELYEMEDTVRSKLLEQLKEERNLGQKRIIELSHFLNEYVRQQLYSDDPDIQDFARAQRWAALAYTQPTQAASELAMALAKAYHEGMVEMLRISSLVETLAEPLSEFEQLLAYARGMKYYALGDLDNATDQLNKALTAGQDTSVAGIRLPIPEQLRARLPNFPVAVTLLRKYPWLMAIAIAPTVPVAVFLLTFRSVIIPLPE
;
A
#
# COMPACT_ATOMS: atom_id res chain seq x y z
N MET A 1 -12.07 15.46 17.62
CA MET A 1 -11.46 16.27 16.55
C MET A 1 -11.25 15.47 15.27
N THR A 2 -10.73 14.24 15.34
CA THR A 2 -10.53 13.35 14.17
C THR A 2 -11.81 13.04 13.39
N THR A 3 -12.93 12.76 14.07
CA THR A 3 -14.23 12.46 13.44
C THR A 3 -14.83 13.61 12.64
N VAL A 4 -14.65 14.85 13.09
CA VAL A 4 -15.16 16.04 12.39
C VAL A 4 -14.33 16.34 11.14
N VAL A 5 -13.01 16.14 11.21
CA VAL A 5 -12.11 16.35 10.06
C VAL A 5 -12.33 15.28 8.99
N THR A 6 -12.59 14.03 9.37
CA THR A 6 -12.93 12.96 8.42
C THR A 6 -14.29 13.20 7.76
N ASP A 7 -15.29 13.71 8.49
CA ASP A 7 -16.60 14.05 7.93
C ASP A 7 -16.50 15.17 6.90
N ILE A 8 -15.80 16.26 7.25
CA ILE A 8 -15.58 17.40 6.34
C ILE A 8 -14.84 16.95 5.07
N LYS A 9 -13.79 16.12 5.20
CA LYS A 9 -13.05 15.60 4.03
C LYS A 9 -13.96 14.75 3.14
N THR A 10 -14.82 13.91 3.72
CA THR A 10 -15.73 13.03 2.97
C THR A 10 -16.82 13.82 2.25
N GLU A 11 -17.38 14.85 2.89
CA GLU A 11 -18.35 15.75 2.30
C GLU A 11 -17.74 16.53 1.11
N THR A 12 -16.50 17.01 1.25
CA THR A 12 -15.79 17.72 0.16
C THR A 12 -15.50 16.82 -1.05
N VAL A 13 -15.15 15.55 -0.85
CA VAL A 13 -14.92 14.59 -1.95
C VAL A 13 -16.22 14.32 -2.70
N THR A 14 -17.32 14.08 -1.98
CA THR A 14 -18.63 13.83 -2.58
C THR A 14 -19.11 15.04 -3.39
N GLN A 15 -18.93 16.25 -2.86
CA GLN A 15 -19.24 17.49 -3.58
C GLN A 15 -18.37 17.69 -4.82
N CYS A 16 -17.08 17.32 -4.78
CA CYS A 16 -16.17 17.39 -5.91
C CYS A 16 -16.65 16.48 -7.07
N ILE A 17 -16.96 15.22 -6.76
CA ILE A 17 -17.46 14.25 -7.75
C ILE A 17 -18.83 14.70 -8.30
N ALA A 18 -19.75 15.12 -7.44
CA ALA A 18 -21.05 15.62 -7.86
C ALA A 18 -20.94 16.89 -8.73
N SER A 19 -20.01 17.80 -8.42
CA SER A 19 -19.76 18.99 -9.24
C SER A 19 -19.21 18.64 -10.62
N PHE A 20 -18.32 17.63 -10.70
CA PHE A 20 -17.82 17.11 -11.96
C PHE A 20 -18.95 16.51 -12.81
N GLU A 21 -19.78 15.65 -12.22
CA GLU A 21 -20.94 15.05 -12.90
C GLU A 21 -21.95 16.12 -13.34
N ASN A 22 -22.27 17.11 -12.51
CA ASN A 22 -23.19 18.18 -12.87
C ASN A 22 -22.67 19.01 -14.05
N ARG A 23 -21.35 19.19 -14.16
CA ARG A 23 -20.73 19.97 -15.23
C ARG A 23 -20.66 19.22 -16.56
N PHE A 24 -20.36 17.93 -16.53
CA PHE A 24 -20.03 17.16 -17.74
C PHE A 24 -21.02 16.03 -18.07
N GLY A 25 -21.81 15.60 -17.10
CA GLY A 25 -22.80 14.53 -17.21
C GLY A 25 -22.27 13.16 -16.78
N LYS A 26 -23.21 12.24 -16.58
CA LYS A 26 -22.94 10.84 -16.20
C LYS A 26 -21.96 10.11 -17.14
N PRO A 27 -21.98 10.28 -18.48
CA PRO A 27 -21.02 9.63 -19.36
C PRO A 27 -19.55 9.94 -19.01
N HIS A 28 -19.24 11.17 -18.61
CA HIS A 28 -17.88 11.51 -18.17
C HIS A 28 -17.55 10.88 -16.81
N LEU A 29 -18.54 10.76 -15.92
CA LEU A 29 -18.36 10.08 -14.64
C LEU A 29 -18.03 8.60 -14.82
N TYR A 30 -18.61 7.92 -15.82
CA TYR A 30 -18.22 6.54 -16.14
C TYR A 30 -16.74 6.41 -16.52
N LEU A 31 -16.20 7.36 -17.28
CA LEU A 31 -14.76 7.38 -17.55
C LEU A 31 -13.95 7.64 -16.27
N ALA A 32 -14.45 8.48 -15.36
CA ALA A 32 -13.79 8.73 -14.07
C ALA A 32 -13.73 7.45 -13.23
N TYR A 33 -14.82 6.67 -13.20
CA TYR A 33 -14.83 5.37 -12.53
C TYR A 33 -13.77 4.43 -13.12
N HIS A 34 -13.69 4.34 -14.44
CA HIS A 34 -12.70 3.49 -15.10
C HIS A 34 -11.26 3.96 -14.81
N ALA A 35 -11.03 5.28 -14.81
CA ALA A 35 -9.74 5.90 -14.57
C ALA A 35 -9.30 5.89 -13.09
N ALA A 36 -10.20 5.52 -12.16
CA ALA A 36 -9.86 5.36 -10.75
C ALA A 36 -9.16 4.03 -10.44
N LEU A 37 -9.25 3.01 -11.32
CA LEU A 37 -8.54 1.74 -11.10
C LEU A 37 -7.02 1.89 -11.21
N PRO A 38 -6.46 2.45 -12.31
CA PRO A 38 -5.03 2.74 -12.38
C PRO A 38 -4.59 3.65 -11.22
N LEU A 39 -3.35 3.47 -10.75
CA LEU A 39 -2.76 4.34 -9.72
C LEU A 39 -2.38 5.71 -10.28
N ALA A 40 -2.06 5.75 -11.56
CA ALA A 40 -1.71 6.94 -12.31
C ALA A 40 -2.10 6.71 -13.77
N VAL A 41 -2.42 7.77 -14.50
CA VAL A 41 -2.81 7.70 -15.90
C VAL A 41 -1.96 8.63 -16.75
N THR A 42 -1.64 8.16 -17.96
CA THR A 42 -1.18 9.01 -19.05
C THR A 42 -2.35 9.35 -19.96
N PRO A 43 -2.26 10.40 -20.81
CA PRO A 43 -3.27 10.65 -21.83
C PRO A 43 -3.53 9.42 -22.71
N ASP A 44 -2.48 8.68 -23.08
CA ASP A 44 -2.57 7.44 -23.85
C ASP A 44 -3.39 6.36 -23.12
N LEU A 45 -3.03 6.02 -21.88
CA LEU A 45 -3.78 5.03 -21.09
C LEU A 45 -5.25 5.43 -20.94
N LEU A 46 -5.52 6.72 -20.70
CA LEU A 46 -6.89 7.19 -20.56
C LEU A 46 -7.69 7.13 -21.88
N TYR A 47 -7.04 7.40 -23.02
CA TYR A 47 -7.64 7.16 -24.34
C TYR A 47 -7.90 5.68 -24.59
N CYS A 48 -6.99 4.80 -24.19
CA CYS A 48 -7.21 3.35 -24.31
C CYS A 48 -8.37 2.88 -23.43
N LEU A 49 -8.50 3.39 -22.20
CA LEU A 49 -9.67 3.14 -21.34
C LEU A 49 -10.95 3.64 -22.01
N TRP A 50 -10.96 4.86 -22.53
CA TRP A 50 -12.11 5.38 -23.26
C TRP A 50 -12.47 4.47 -24.45
N ALA A 51 -11.51 4.09 -25.29
CA ALA A 51 -11.78 3.31 -26.50
C ALA A 51 -12.33 1.90 -26.20
N ASN A 52 -11.89 1.25 -25.12
CA ASN A 52 -12.23 -0.14 -24.83
C ASN A 52 -13.49 -0.30 -23.95
N PHE A 53 -13.93 0.75 -23.26
CA PHE A 53 -15.02 0.66 -22.27
C PHE A 53 -16.18 1.61 -22.60
N GLN A 54 -16.69 1.54 -23.83
CA GLN A 54 -17.86 2.31 -24.29
C GLN A 54 -19.21 1.68 -23.94
N GLN A 55 -19.21 0.41 -23.54
CA GLN A 55 -20.41 -0.31 -23.12
C GLN A 55 -20.30 -0.68 -21.63
N ASP A 56 -21.44 -0.83 -20.98
CA ASP A 56 -21.52 -1.40 -19.65
C ASP A 56 -21.36 -2.93 -19.69
N CYS A 57 -21.57 -3.62 -18.57
CA CYS A 57 -21.42 -5.07 -18.50
C CYS A 57 -22.61 -5.86 -19.07
N ASP A 58 -23.72 -5.20 -19.40
CA ASP A 58 -24.92 -5.76 -20.02
C ASP A 58 -24.95 -5.51 -21.55
N GLY A 59 -24.05 -4.66 -22.06
CA GLY A 59 -23.87 -4.36 -23.48
C GLY A 59 -24.47 -3.01 -23.90
N ASP A 60 -25.08 -2.27 -22.98
CA ASP A 60 -25.67 -0.97 -23.26
C ASP A 60 -24.58 0.11 -23.38
N SER A 61 -24.82 1.09 -24.26
CA SER A 61 -23.87 2.17 -24.52
C SER A 61 -23.79 3.15 -23.34
N LEU A 62 -22.58 3.33 -22.80
CA LEU A 62 -22.26 4.37 -21.81
C LEU A 62 -22.17 5.76 -22.45
N SER A 63 -22.06 5.82 -23.78
CA SER A 63 -22.08 7.05 -24.58
C SER A 63 -21.02 8.08 -24.14
N ILE A 64 -19.83 7.60 -23.78
CA ILE A 64 -18.74 8.43 -23.25
C ILE A 64 -18.11 9.21 -24.41
N PRO A 65 -18.22 10.55 -24.46
CA PRO A 65 -17.69 11.31 -25.57
C PRO A 65 -16.17 11.34 -25.55
N TRP A 66 -15.51 11.37 -26.70
CA TRP A 66 -14.04 11.40 -26.80
C TRP A 66 -13.40 12.59 -26.06
N VAL A 67 -14.12 13.72 -25.98
CA VAL A 67 -13.69 14.90 -25.21
C VAL A 67 -13.65 14.65 -23.70
N ALA A 68 -14.24 13.57 -23.20
CA ALA A 68 -14.21 13.23 -21.79
C ALA A 68 -12.79 13.03 -21.28
N VAL A 69 -11.88 12.51 -22.11
CA VAL A 69 -10.47 12.33 -21.77
C VAL A 69 -9.83 13.64 -21.34
N ALA A 70 -9.90 14.68 -22.18
CA ALA A 70 -9.36 16.00 -21.86
C ALA A 70 -10.10 16.65 -20.66
N ASN A 71 -11.43 16.55 -20.62
CA ASN A 71 -12.22 17.14 -19.53
C ASN A 71 -11.86 16.54 -18.16
N ILE A 72 -11.55 15.24 -18.08
CA ILE A 72 -11.15 14.58 -16.84
C ILE A 72 -9.77 15.03 -16.38
N LEU A 73 -8.78 15.07 -17.29
CA LEU A 73 -7.40 15.42 -16.97
C LEU A 73 -7.28 16.88 -16.51
N LEU A 74 -8.12 17.76 -17.08
CA LEU A 74 -8.20 19.17 -16.73
C LEU A 74 -9.18 19.47 -15.58
N SER A 75 -9.80 18.45 -15.01
CA SER A 75 -10.69 18.61 -13.85
C SER A 75 -9.92 18.58 -12.53
N SER A 76 -10.59 18.94 -11.43
CA SER A 76 -10.05 18.82 -10.08
C SER A 76 -9.92 17.38 -9.58
N LEU A 77 -10.39 16.38 -10.36
CA LEU A 77 -10.24 14.96 -9.99
C LEU A 77 -8.81 14.48 -10.13
N PHE A 78 -8.02 15.10 -11.03
CA PHE A 78 -6.65 14.74 -11.31
C PHE A 78 -5.68 15.87 -11.00
N LYS A 79 -4.43 15.49 -10.72
CA LYS A 79 -3.28 16.38 -10.64
C LYS A 79 -2.16 15.82 -11.49
N GLU A 80 -1.50 16.68 -12.26
CA GLU A 80 -0.28 16.32 -12.95
C GLU A 80 0.86 16.23 -11.92
N VAL A 81 1.49 15.05 -11.83
CA VAL A 81 2.58 14.74 -10.88
C VAL A 81 3.93 14.53 -11.58
N GLY A 82 3.91 14.43 -12.91
CA GLY A 82 5.07 14.31 -13.78
C GLY A 82 4.66 14.62 -15.21
N TYR A 83 5.62 14.67 -16.14
CA TYR A 83 5.33 14.95 -17.55
C TYR A 83 4.32 13.94 -18.10
N GLU A 84 3.12 14.43 -18.43
CA GLU A 84 1.99 13.63 -18.92
C GLU A 84 1.55 12.50 -17.96
N LEU A 85 1.86 12.61 -16.67
CA LEU A 85 1.48 11.63 -15.65
C LEU A 85 0.55 12.29 -14.63
N TYR A 86 -0.64 11.71 -14.48
CA TYR A 86 -1.71 12.26 -13.67
C TYR A 86 -2.19 11.28 -12.62
N GLU A 87 -2.42 11.77 -11.41
CA GLU A 87 -2.91 10.99 -10.28
C GLU A 87 -4.19 11.60 -9.69
N MET A 88 -5.07 10.73 -9.21
CA MET A 88 -6.18 11.14 -8.36
C MET A 88 -5.72 11.18 -6.90
N GLU A 89 -6.31 12.08 -6.10
CA GLU A 89 -6.11 11.99 -4.65
C GLU A 89 -6.78 10.72 -4.09
N ASP A 90 -6.12 10.06 -3.12
CA ASP A 90 -6.51 8.74 -2.62
C ASP A 90 -7.99 8.63 -2.20
N THR A 91 -8.55 9.67 -1.57
CA THR A 91 -9.95 9.66 -1.11
C THR A 91 -10.94 9.85 -2.26
N VAL A 92 -10.59 10.66 -3.27
CA VAL A 92 -11.38 10.77 -4.51
C VAL A 92 -11.37 9.44 -5.26
N ARG A 93 -10.18 8.84 -5.45
CA ARG A 93 -10.02 7.54 -6.10
C ARG A 93 -10.84 6.45 -5.40
N SER A 94 -10.71 6.37 -4.07
CA SER A 94 -11.44 5.39 -3.26
C SER A 94 -12.95 5.56 -3.40
N LYS A 95 -13.45 6.81 -3.38
CA LYS A 95 -14.88 7.07 -3.52
C LYS A 95 -15.41 6.73 -4.91
N LEU A 96 -14.66 7.00 -5.97
CA LEU A 96 -15.03 6.62 -7.33
C LEU A 96 -15.04 5.10 -7.52
N LEU A 97 -14.10 4.37 -6.92
CA LEU A 97 -14.09 2.90 -6.94
C LEU A 97 -15.24 2.30 -6.11
N GLU A 98 -15.59 2.89 -4.98
CA GLU A 98 -16.78 2.52 -4.21
C GLU A 98 -18.05 2.70 -5.06
N GLN A 99 -18.23 3.87 -5.66
CA GLN A 99 -19.38 4.16 -6.52
C GLN A 99 -19.43 3.22 -7.73
N LEU A 100 -18.29 2.93 -8.38
CA LEU A 100 -18.21 1.96 -9.47
C LEU A 100 -18.74 0.57 -9.06
N LYS A 101 -18.44 0.12 -7.83
CA LYS A 101 -18.92 -1.17 -7.30
C LYS A 101 -20.43 -1.17 -7.07
N GLU A 102 -21.00 -0.02 -6.72
CA GLU A 102 -22.43 0.18 -6.48
C GLU A 102 -23.25 0.32 -7.78
N GLU A 103 -22.61 0.72 -8.90
CA GLU A 103 -23.27 0.81 -10.20
C GLU A 103 -23.76 -0.56 -10.68
N ARG A 104 -25.09 -0.70 -10.81
CA ARG A 104 -25.77 -1.97 -11.10
C ARG A 104 -25.25 -2.70 -12.33
N ASN A 105 -24.94 -1.96 -13.39
CA ASN A 105 -24.54 -2.47 -14.71
C ASN A 105 -23.01 -2.47 -14.91
N LEU A 106 -22.23 -2.13 -13.88
CA LEU A 106 -20.76 -2.19 -13.92
C LEU A 106 -20.26 -3.11 -12.80
N GLY A 107 -20.28 -2.60 -11.57
CA GLY A 107 -19.97 -3.34 -10.36
C GLY A 107 -18.60 -4.02 -10.36
N GLN A 108 -18.52 -5.11 -9.61
CA GLN A 108 -17.28 -5.91 -9.50
C GLN A 108 -16.83 -6.51 -10.84
N LYS A 109 -17.77 -6.82 -11.75
CA LYS A 109 -17.44 -7.35 -13.07
C LYS A 109 -16.61 -6.35 -13.86
N ARG A 110 -16.97 -5.06 -13.86
CA ARG A 110 -16.19 -4.00 -14.52
C ARG A 110 -14.80 -3.83 -13.91
N ILE A 111 -14.64 -3.95 -12.59
CA ILE A 111 -13.32 -3.90 -11.94
C ILE A 111 -12.40 -5.01 -12.46
N ILE A 112 -12.92 -6.23 -12.63
CA ILE A 112 -12.17 -7.37 -13.16
C ILE A 112 -11.78 -7.11 -14.63
N GLU A 113 -12.71 -6.63 -15.45
CA GLU A 113 -12.45 -6.27 -16.87
C GLU A 113 -11.35 -5.20 -16.98
N LEU A 114 -11.44 -4.12 -16.17
CA LEU A 114 -10.43 -3.07 -16.12
C LEU A 114 -9.08 -3.58 -15.64
N SER A 115 -9.05 -4.50 -14.67
CA SER A 115 -7.82 -5.09 -14.15
C SER A 115 -7.10 -5.94 -15.20
N HIS A 116 -7.86 -6.75 -15.95
CA HIS A 116 -7.30 -7.52 -17.07
C HIS A 116 -6.76 -6.60 -18.16
N PHE A 117 -7.53 -5.57 -18.54
CA PHE A 117 -7.08 -4.57 -19.50
C PHE A 117 -5.78 -3.89 -19.04
N LEU A 118 -5.72 -3.44 -17.78
CA LEU A 118 -4.56 -2.73 -17.24
C LEU A 118 -3.31 -3.61 -17.24
N ASN A 119 -3.44 -4.88 -16.88
CA ASN A 119 -2.34 -5.83 -16.89
C ASN A 119 -1.84 -6.12 -18.33
N GLU A 120 -2.74 -6.20 -19.30
CA GLU A 120 -2.35 -6.34 -20.72
C GLU A 120 -1.70 -5.07 -21.27
N TYR A 121 -2.21 -3.89 -20.92
CA TYR A 121 -1.67 -2.59 -21.33
C TYR A 121 -0.20 -2.45 -20.93
N VAL A 122 0.14 -2.79 -19.68
CA VAL A 122 1.51 -2.64 -19.16
C VAL A 122 2.44 -3.82 -19.48
N ARG A 123 1.94 -4.89 -20.10
CA ARG A 123 2.67 -6.16 -20.26
C ARG A 123 4.04 -6.01 -20.91
N GLN A 124 4.14 -5.20 -21.96
CA GLN A 124 5.42 -4.94 -22.64
C GLN A 124 6.31 -3.97 -21.84
N GLN A 125 5.71 -2.99 -21.18
CA GLN A 125 6.40 -1.95 -20.40
C GLN A 125 7.14 -2.53 -19.18
N LEU A 126 6.69 -3.67 -18.65
CA LEU A 126 7.39 -4.41 -17.58
C LEU A 126 8.82 -4.85 -17.98
N TYR A 127 9.09 -4.97 -19.28
CA TYR A 127 10.40 -5.36 -19.83
C TYR A 127 11.15 -4.19 -20.48
N SER A 128 10.70 -2.96 -20.23
CA SER A 128 11.39 -1.76 -20.72
C SER A 128 12.78 -1.64 -20.10
N ASP A 129 13.74 -1.15 -20.89
CA ASP A 129 15.07 -0.75 -20.42
C ASP A 129 15.02 0.60 -19.67
N ASP A 130 13.95 1.37 -19.86
CA ASP A 130 13.69 2.62 -19.14
C ASP A 130 13.11 2.33 -17.74
N PRO A 131 13.82 2.68 -16.65
CA PRO A 131 13.37 2.42 -15.28
C PRO A 131 12.03 3.08 -14.92
N ASP A 132 11.75 4.28 -15.42
CA ASP A 132 10.54 5.03 -15.07
C ASP A 132 9.31 4.36 -15.70
N ILE A 133 9.45 3.92 -16.97
CA ILE A 133 8.42 3.12 -17.66
C ILE A 133 8.19 1.80 -16.92
N GLN A 134 9.27 1.15 -16.49
CA GLN A 134 9.17 -0.12 -15.77
C GLN A 134 8.52 0.04 -14.39
N ASP A 135 8.85 1.10 -13.65
CA ASP A 135 8.24 1.41 -12.35
C ASP A 135 6.76 1.75 -12.47
N PHE A 136 6.39 2.54 -13.48
CA PHE A 136 4.98 2.79 -13.82
C PHE A 136 4.25 1.47 -14.09
N ALA A 137 4.80 0.63 -14.96
CA ALA A 137 4.21 -0.66 -15.32
C ALA A 137 4.04 -1.61 -14.12
N ARG A 138 5.05 -1.68 -13.24
CA ARG A 138 5.00 -2.49 -12.00
C ARG A 138 3.90 -1.99 -11.06
N ALA A 139 3.78 -0.68 -10.87
CA ALA A 139 2.75 -0.10 -10.03
C ALA A 139 1.34 -0.45 -10.54
N GLN A 140 1.07 -0.26 -11.84
CA GLN A 140 -0.22 -0.58 -12.43
C GLN A 140 -0.54 -2.08 -12.36
N ARG A 141 0.46 -2.94 -12.58
CA ARG A 141 0.31 -4.39 -12.43
C ARG A 141 -0.13 -4.75 -11.02
N TRP A 142 0.49 -4.18 -9.98
CA TRP A 142 0.08 -4.45 -8.59
C TRP A 142 -1.34 -3.96 -8.31
N ALA A 143 -1.75 -2.83 -8.87
CA ALA A 143 -3.13 -2.36 -8.77
C ALA A 143 -4.13 -3.36 -9.38
N ALA A 144 -3.85 -3.86 -10.59
CA ALA A 144 -4.68 -4.87 -11.25
C ALA A 144 -4.70 -6.21 -10.47
N LEU A 145 -3.54 -6.67 -10.00
CA LEU A 145 -3.43 -7.90 -9.22
C LEU A 145 -4.15 -7.77 -7.88
N ALA A 146 -4.14 -6.62 -7.23
CA ALA A 146 -4.81 -6.45 -5.94
C ALA A 146 -6.32 -6.77 -6.04
N TYR A 147 -6.97 -6.40 -7.14
CA TYR A 147 -8.40 -6.66 -7.36
C TYR A 147 -8.74 -8.05 -7.89
N THR A 148 -7.79 -8.75 -8.51
CA THR A 148 -8.05 -10.04 -9.19
C THR A 148 -7.37 -11.22 -8.53
N GLN A 149 -6.20 -11.01 -7.94
CA GLN A 149 -5.30 -12.02 -7.37
C GLN A 149 -4.60 -11.43 -6.13
N PRO A 150 -5.34 -11.06 -5.07
CA PRO A 150 -4.80 -10.30 -3.93
C PRO A 150 -3.66 -11.02 -3.20
N THR A 151 -3.67 -12.35 -3.15
CA THR A 151 -2.54 -13.15 -2.61
C THR A 151 -1.26 -12.98 -3.41
N GLN A 152 -1.35 -12.95 -4.74
CA GLN A 152 -0.20 -12.71 -5.59
C GLN A 152 0.28 -11.26 -5.44
N ALA A 153 -0.64 -10.28 -5.45
CA ALA A 153 -0.30 -8.89 -5.23
C ALA A 153 0.43 -8.69 -3.89
N ALA A 154 -0.08 -9.27 -2.81
CA ALA A 154 0.53 -9.19 -1.49
C ALA A 154 1.94 -9.79 -1.45
N SER A 155 2.16 -10.92 -2.15
CA SER A 155 3.48 -11.54 -2.26
C SER A 155 4.46 -10.66 -3.06
N GLU A 156 4.05 -10.18 -4.24
CA GLU A 156 4.90 -9.31 -5.07
C GLU A 156 5.24 -7.99 -4.34
N LEU A 157 4.27 -7.39 -3.64
CA LEU A 157 4.47 -6.17 -2.85
C LEU A 157 5.37 -6.42 -1.63
N ALA A 158 5.23 -7.55 -0.94
CA ALA A 158 6.13 -7.92 0.14
C ALA A 158 7.59 -8.06 -0.35
N MET A 159 7.79 -8.69 -1.51
CA MET A 159 9.11 -8.76 -2.15
C MET A 159 9.65 -7.36 -2.49
N ALA A 160 8.80 -6.48 -3.05
CA ALA A 160 9.18 -5.11 -3.38
C ALA A 160 9.58 -4.31 -2.14
N LEU A 161 8.83 -4.43 -1.03
CA LEU A 161 9.16 -3.78 0.25
C LEU A 161 10.49 -4.30 0.83
N ALA A 162 10.76 -5.60 0.72
CA ALA A 162 12.03 -6.18 1.16
C ALA A 162 13.21 -5.65 0.35
N LYS A 163 13.04 -5.51 -0.97
CA LYS A 163 14.05 -4.91 -1.86
C LYS A 163 14.25 -3.42 -1.56
N ALA A 164 13.16 -2.66 -1.44
CA ALA A 164 13.17 -1.23 -1.15
C ALA A 164 13.93 -0.88 0.14
N TYR A 165 13.82 -1.73 1.17
CA TYR A 165 14.59 -1.59 2.42
C TYR A 165 16.10 -1.49 2.19
N HIS A 166 16.63 -2.20 1.20
CA HIS A 166 18.06 -2.17 0.86
C HIS A 166 18.43 -1.05 -0.10
N GLU A 167 17.48 -0.52 -0.86
CA GLU A 167 17.70 0.54 -1.85
C GLU A 167 17.66 1.95 -1.23
N GLY A 168 16.89 2.13 -0.15
CA GLY A 168 16.93 3.34 0.68
C GLY A 168 15.54 3.87 1.06
N MET A 169 15.54 4.94 1.86
CA MET A 169 14.29 5.48 2.45
C MET A 169 13.32 6.06 1.42
N VAL A 170 13.82 6.61 0.31
CA VAL A 170 12.96 7.15 -0.76
C VAL A 170 12.13 6.03 -1.40
N GLU A 171 12.78 4.92 -1.74
CA GLU A 171 12.09 3.78 -2.34
C GLU A 171 11.18 3.07 -1.32
N MET A 172 11.62 2.98 -0.06
CA MET A 172 10.79 2.48 1.03
C MET A 172 9.50 3.30 1.18
N LEU A 173 9.60 4.63 1.12
CA LEU A 173 8.45 5.53 1.20
C LEU A 173 7.51 5.37 0.00
N ARG A 174 8.07 5.23 -1.21
CA ARG A 174 7.32 5.04 -2.46
C ARG A 174 6.49 3.76 -2.42
N ILE A 175 7.13 2.60 -2.20
CA ILE A 175 6.43 1.31 -2.17
C ILE A 175 5.45 1.24 -1.00
N SER A 176 5.80 1.77 0.18
CA SER A 176 4.89 1.78 1.33
C SER A 176 3.62 2.61 1.07
N SER A 177 3.76 3.75 0.40
CA SER A 177 2.61 4.59 0.04
C SER A 177 1.72 3.89 -0.98
N LEU A 178 2.31 3.22 -1.97
CA LEU A 178 1.56 2.42 -2.95
C LEU A 178 0.74 1.31 -2.28
N VAL A 179 1.33 0.57 -1.33
CA VAL A 179 0.62 -0.47 -0.58
C VAL A 179 -0.55 0.11 0.21
N GLU A 180 -0.39 1.32 0.77
CA GLU A 180 -1.46 2.01 1.50
C GLU A 180 -2.60 2.47 0.56
N THR A 181 -2.29 2.97 -0.63
CA THR A 181 -3.31 3.30 -1.66
C THR A 181 -4.09 2.07 -2.12
N LEU A 182 -3.52 0.87 -1.99
CA LEU A 182 -4.16 -0.42 -2.28
C LEU A 182 -4.76 -1.12 -1.04
N ALA A 183 -4.96 -0.39 0.07
CA ALA A 183 -5.42 -0.99 1.32
C ALA A 183 -6.79 -1.69 1.23
N GLU A 184 -7.72 -1.17 0.44
CA GLU A 184 -9.05 -1.76 0.27
C GLU A 184 -9.01 -3.16 -0.37
N PRO A 185 -8.43 -3.34 -1.59
CA PRO A 185 -8.33 -4.65 -2.20
C PRO A 185 -7.37 -5.61 -1.46
N LEU A 186 -6.48 -5.09 -0.60
CA LEU A 186 -5.55 -5.88 0.21
C LEU A 186 -5.99 -6.01 1.67
N SER A 187 -7.27 -5.76 1.98
CA SER A 187 -7.78 -5.73 3.36
C SER A 187 -7.58 -7.05 4.12
N GLU A 188 -7.55 -8.19 3.44
CA GLU A 188 -7.25 -9.51 4.04
C GLU A 188 -5.78 -9.67 4.48
N PHE A 189 -4.88 -8.78 4.02
CA PHE A 189 -3.44 -8.82 4.30
C PHE A 189 -3.05 -7.75 5.32
N GLU A 190 -3.74 -7.70 6.46
CA GLU A 190 -3.53 -6.67 7.50
C GLU A 190 -2.06 -6.53 7.93
N GLN A 191 -1.31 -7.64 7.98
CA GLN A 191 0.12 -7.63 8.31
C GLN A 191 0.96 -6.87 7.29
N LEU A 192 0.66 -7.00 5.99
CA LEU A 192 1.30 -6.24 4.93
C LEU A 192 1.03 -4.75 5.08
N LEU A 193 -0.24 -4.40 5.30
CA LEU A 193 -0.69 -3.01 5.46
C LEU A 193 -0.07 -2.37 6.70
N ALA A 194 -0.03 -3.09 7.82
CA ALA A 194 0.61 -2.64 9.05
C ALA A 194 2.12 -2.45 8.86
N TYR A 195 2.79 -3.38 8.18
CA TYR A 195 4.22 -3.27 7.88
C TYR A 195 4.52 -2.06 6.99
N ALA A 196 3.79 -1.89 5.88
CA ALA A 196 3.96 -0.77 4.97
C ALA A 196 3.75 0.58 5.68
N ARG A 197 2.68 0.72 6.48
CA ARG A 197 2.46 1.93 7.29
C ARG A 197 3.60 2.19 8.26
N GLY A 198 4.08 1.15 8.94
CA GLY A 198 5.23 1.27 9.86
C GLY A 198 6.49 1.76 9.16
N MET A 199 6.80 1.20 7.99
CA MET A 199 7.95 1.60 7.21
C MET A 199 7.80 3.00 6.57
N LYS A 200 6.58 3.40 6.22
CA LYS A 200 6.26 4.79 5.80
C LYS A 200 6.60 5.77 6.91
N TYR A 201 6.09 5.55 8.13
CA TYR A 201 6.41 6.40 9.28
C TYR A 201 7.90 6.42 9.59
N TYR A 202 8.56 5.26 9.50
CA TYR A 202 10.01 5.17 9.69
C TYR A 202 10.79 6.01 8.67
N ALA A 203 10.42 5.93 7.38
CA ALA A 203 11.03 6.73 6.33
C ALA A 203 10.80 8.24 6.53
N LEU A 204 9.70 8.64 7.17
CA LEU A 204 9.39 10.01 7.57
C LEU A 204 10.04 10.44 8.89
N GLY A 205 10.77 9.55 9.57
CA GLY A 205 11.43 9.81 10.85
C GLY A 205 10.53 9.72 12.09
N ASP A 206 9.27 9.32 11.92
CA ASP A 206 8.30 9.15 13.01
C ASP A 206 8.43 7.75 13.63
N LEU A 207 9.37 7.63 14.56
CA LEU A 207 9.73 6.33 15.15
C LEU A 207 8.62 5.76 16.05
N ASP A 208 7.77 6.61 16.63
CA ASP A 208 6.75 6.15 17.57
C ASP A 208 5.58 5.53 16.80
N ASN A 209 5.05 6.24 15.79
CA ASN A 209 4.02 5.66 14.91
C ASN A 209 4.56 4.47 14.09
N ALA A 210 5.85 4.48 13.72
CA ALA A 210 6.49 3.34 13.07
C ALA A 210 6.47 2.09 13.98
N THR A 211 6.83 2.26 15.26
CA THR A 211 6.85 1.17 16.23
C THR A 211 5.45 0.60 16.45
N ASP A 212 4.45 1.47 16.62
CA ASP A 212 3.06 1.05 16.85
C ASP A 212 2.48 0.25 15.68
N GLN A 213 2.76 0.65 14.44
CA GLN A 213 2.30 -0.07 13.25
C GLN A 213 3.05 -1.38 13.05
N LEU A 214 4.38 -1.39 13.20
CA LEU A 214 5.17 -2.62 13.07
C LEU A 214 4.80 -3.65 14.13
N ASN A 215 4.46 -3.24 15.36
CA ASN A 215 4.01 -4.16 16.40
C ASN A 215 2.74 -4.93 15.99
N LYS A 216 1.85 -4.31 15.19
CA LYS A 216 0.66 -4.97 14.63
C LYS A 216 0.99 -5.93 13.49
N ALA A 217 2.10 -5.72 12.81
CA ALA A 217 2.56 -6.57 11.71
C ALA A 217 3.30 -7.84 12.18
N LEU A 218 3.71 -7.90 13.45
CA LEU A 218 4.43 -9.05 14.00
C LEU A 218 3.51 -10.27 14.12
N THR A 219 4.03 -11.43 13.69
CA THR A 219 3.39 -12.72 13.98
C THR A 219 3.76 -13.21 15.39
N ALA A 220 3.10 -14.26 15.87
CA ALA A 220 3.38 -14.88 17.18
C ALA A 220 4.86 -15.31 17.36
N GLY A 221 5.59 -15.51 16.26
CA GLY A 221 7.03 -15.82 16.25
C GLY A 221 7.96 -14.60 16.19
N GLN A 222 7.42 -13.37 16.30
CA GLN A 222 8.18 -12.11 16.29
C GLN A 222 8.91 -11.82 14.96
N ASP A 223 8.53 -12.54 13.89
CA ASP A 223 8.92 -12.26 12.52
C ASP A 223 7.77 -11.54 11.80
N THR A 224 8.12 -10.62 10.90
CA THR A 224 7.22 -10.06 9.88
C THR A 224 7.33 -10.93 8.64
N SER A 225 6.44 -11.91 8.49
CA SER A 225 6.34 -12.72 7.27
C SER A 225 4.99 -12.48 6.62
N VAL A 226 4.99 -12.06 5.36
CA VAL A 226 3.78 -11.80 4.58
C VAL A 226 3.83 -12.69 3.34
N ALA A 227 2.81 -13.51 3.13
CA ALA A 227 2.73 -14.42 1.98
C ALA A 227 4.01 -15.28 1.79
N GLY A 228 4.67 -15.67 2.89
CA GLY A 228 5.91 -16.45 2.88
C GLY A 228 7.20 -15.64 2.71
N ILE A 229 7.11 -14.31 2.60
CA ILE A 229 8.25 -13.40 2.45
C ILE A 229 8.59 -12.76 3.79
N ARG A 230 9.82 -12.97 4.26
CA ARG A 230 10.33 -12.31 5.47
C ARG A 230 10.70 -10.86 5.18
N LEU A 231 10.10 -9.95 5.92
CA LEU A 231 10.31 -8.52 5.80
C LEU A 231 11.30 -8.03 6.86
N PRO A 232 12.28 -7.17 6.52
CA PRO A 232 13.27 -6.67 7.46
C PRO A 232 12.70 -5.60 8.40
N ILE A 233 13.08 -5.64 9.68
CA ILE A 233 12.79 -4.56 10.63
C ILE A 233 14.08 -3.78 10.93
N PRO A 234 14.09 -2.43 10.84
CA PRO A 234 15.24 -1.60 11.22
C PRO A 234 15.71 -1.85 12.66
N GLU A 235 17.02 -1.86 12.89
CA GLU A 235 17.59 -2.11 14.22
C GLU A 235 17.13 -1.09 15.26
N GLN A 236 16.95 0.17 14.87
CA GLN A 236 16.46 1.24 15.75
C GLN A 236 15.06 0.94 16.30
N LEU A 237 14.22 0.28 15.50
CA LEU A 237 12.85 -0.08 15.89
C LEU A 237 12.81 -1.40 16.66
N ARG A 238 13.72 -2.34 16.38
CA ARG A 238 13.81 -3.62 17.13
C ARG A 238 13.98 -3.40 18.63
N ALA A 239 14.77 -2.41 19.04
CA ALA A 239 14.99 -2.09 20.45
C ALA A 239 13.74 -1.50 21.14
N ARG A 240 12.79 -0.97 20.35
CA ARG A 240 11.55 -0.34 20.84
C ARG A 240 10.36 -1.29 20.84
N LEU A 241 10.44 -2.38 20.08
CA LEU A 241 9.36 -3.36 20.00
C LEU A 241 9.34 -4.22 21.28
N PRO A 242 8.21 -4.25 22.02
CA PRO A 242 8.12 -4.85 23.36
C PRO A 242 8.42 -6.35 23.39
N ASN A 243 8.37 -7.02 22.22
CA ASN A 243 8.54 -8.45 22.07
C ASN A 243 9.67 -8.84 21.10
N PHE A 244 10.62 -7.97 20.74
CA PHE A 244 11.76 -8.46 19.94
C PHE A 244 12.75 -9.21 20.86
N PRO A 245 13.18 -10.44 20.57
CA PRO A 245 14.00 -11.20 21.49
C PRO A 245 15.42 -10.60 21.51
N VAL A 246 15.69 -9.76 22.50
CA VAL A 246 17.04 -9.21 22.79
C VAL A 246 18.07 -10.33 22.98
N ALA A 247 17.61 -11.54 23.30
CA ALA A 247 18.43 -12.73 23.52
C ALA A 247 19.27 -13.17 22.31
N VAL A 248 18.80 -12.97 21.07
CA VAL A 248 19.55 -13.41 19.87
C VAL A 248 20.78 -12.52 19.63
N THR A 249 20.70 -11.24 19.98
CA THR A 249 21.82 -10.30 19.85
C THR A 249 22.89 -10.55 20.91
N LEU A 250 22.51 -10.96 22.13
CA LEU A 250 23.45 -11.29 23.20
C LEU A 250 24.14 -12.63 22.97
N LEU A 251 23.46 -13.64 22.42
CA LEU A 251 24.07 -14.93 22.08
C LEU A 251 25.11 -14.84 20.97
N ARG A 252 24.91 -13.93 20.00
CA ARG A 252 25.90 -13.67 18.94
C ARG A 252 27.10 -12.86 19.44
N LYS A 253 26.90 -12.01 20.46
CA LYS A 253 27.95 -11.17 21.07
C LYS A 253 28.75 -11.90 22.16
N TYR A 254 28.14 -12.88 22.83
CA TYR A 254 28.73 -13.62 23.94
C TYR A 254 28.42 -15.13 23.83
N PRO A 255 29.11 -15.86 22.94
CA PRO A 255 28.86 -17.29 22.70
C PRO A 255 29.10 -18.19 23.92
N TRP A 256 29.79 -17.69 24.95
CA TRP A 256 30.03 -18.39 26.22
C TRP A 256 28.78 -18.50 27.11
N LEU A 257 27.71 -17.72 26.85
CA LEU A 257 26.45 -17.83 27.60
C LEU A 257 25.70 -19.15 27.34
N MET A 258 26.02 -19.87 26.26
CA MET A 258 25.50 -21.22 26.01
C MET A 258 25.95 -22.26 27.04
N ALA A 259 27.09 -22.03 27.72
CA ALA A 259 27.62 -22.98 28.70
C ALA A 259 26.81 -23.02 30.02
N ILE A 260 25.95 -22.03 30.27
CA ILE A 260 25.18 -21.92 31.52
C ILE A 260 23.76 -22.53 31.38
N ALA A 261 23.28 -22.75 30.15
CA ALA A 261 21.94 -23.27 29.88
C ALA A 261 21.82 -24.81 29.88
N ILE A 262 22.88 -25.54 30.23
CA ILE A 262 22.86 -27.01 30.39
C ILE A 262 22.98 -27.37 31.87
N ALA A 263 22.00 -26.96 32.67
CA ALA A 263 21.76 -27.52 33.99
C ALA A 263 20.23 -27.63 34.17
N PRO A 264 19.66 -28.85 34.21
CA PRO A 264 18.23 -29.03 34.20
C PRO A 264 17.72 -28.89 35.64
N THR A 265 17.33 -27.69 36.10
CA THR A 265 16.47 -27.51 37.31
C THR A 265 16.15 -26.04 37.68
N VAL A 266 15.94 -25.11 36.74
CA VAL A 266 15.26 -23.84 37.11
C VAL A 266 14.33 -23.36 35.98
N PRO A 267 13.02 -23.17 36.23
CA PRO A 267 12.12 -22.57 35.25
C PRO A 267 12.49 -21.09 35.02
N VAL A 268 12.43 -20.69 33.75
CA VAL A 268 12.85 -19.40 33.17
C VAL A 268 12.23 -18.16 33.83
N ALA A 269 11.20 -18.31 34.67
CA ALA A 269 10.50 -17.22 35.33
C ALA A 269 11.26 -16.54 36.50
N VAL A 270 12.38 -17.08 36.99
CA VAL A 270 13.08 -16.53 38.17
C VAL A 270 14.26 -15.62 37.82
N PHE A 271 14.74 -15.61 36.57
CA PHE A 271 15.98 -14.90 36.23
C PHE A 271 15.84 -13.37 36.10
N LEU A 272 14.61 -12.84 36.01
CA LEU A 272 14.34 -11.40 35.84
C LEU A 272 14.21 -10.62 37.17
N LEU A 273 14.20 -11.29 38.33
CA LEU A 273 14.01 -10.61 39.63
C LEU A 273 15.30 -10.39 40.43
N THR A 274 16.43 -10.98 40.06
CA THR A 274 17.70 -10.86 40.83
C THR A 274 18.67 -9.81 40.28
N PHE A 275 18.43 -9.24 39.10
CA PHE A 275 19.33 -8.22 38.52
C PHE A 275 19.07 -6.77 38.98
N ARG A 276 18.06 -6.53 39.83
CA ARG A 276 17.74 -5.18 40.33
C ARG A 276 18.39 -4.82 41.67
N SER A 277 19.23 -5.69 42.26
CA SER A 277 19.75 -5.51 43.62
C SER A 277 21.27 -5.60 43.79
N VAL A 278 22.07 -5.49 42.71
CA VAL A 278 23.54 -5.39 42.82
C VAL A 278 24.01 -4.11 42.16
N ILE A 279 23.68 -2.98 42.81
CA ILE A 279 24.46 -1.74 42.73
C ILE A 279 25.21 -1.67 44.06
N ILE A 280 26.50 -1.99 44.05
CA ILE A 280 27.44 -1.73 45.16
C ILE A 280 28.72 -1.14 44.52
N PRO A 281 29.33 -0.10 45.12
CA PRO A 281 30.18 0.87 44.43
C PRO A 281 31.64 0.44 44.31
N LEU A 282 32.36 1.09 43.37
CA LEU A 282 33.81 1.01 43.21
C LEU A 282 34.53 1.72 44.37
N PRO A 283 35.62 1.16 44.94
CA PRO A 283 36.55 1.91 45.77
C PRO A 283 37.62 2.62 44.92
N GLU A 284 38.19 3.66 45.53
CA GLU A 284 39.08 4.75 45.08
C GLU A 284 40.04 4.49 43.90
#